data_AF-A0A1H2E1M4-F1
#
_entry.id   AF-A0A1H2E1M4-F1
#
_cell.length_a   1.000
_cell.length_b   1.000
_cell.length_c   1.000
_cell.angle_alpha   90.00
_cell.angle_beta   90.00
_cell.angle_gamma   90.00
#
_symmetry.space_group_name_H-M   'P 1'
#
loop_
_entity.id
_entity.type
_entity.pdbx_description
1 polymer ?
#
loop_
_entity_poly.entity_id
_entity_poly.type
_entity_poly.pdbx_seq_one_letter_code
_entity_poly.pdbx_strand_id
1 'polypeptide(L)' 'MPDADEDTIERETARRLITLPQLVDAFRWLRHPSLPELAEHLWVDEQTAWTRMQHLDPIEVAEIEAATEGDWSWSDVA' A
#
# COMPACT_ATOMS: atom_id res chain seq x y z
N MET A 1 -17.68 -15.53 -7.11
CA MET A 1 -17.51 -14.82 -5.83
C MET A 1 -16.28 -15.43 -5.22
N PRO A 2 -15.21 -14.68 -4.97
CA PRO A 2 -14.13 -15.20 -4.13
C PRO A 2 -14.75 -15.61 -2.80
N ASP A 3 -14.30 -16.73 -2.26
CA ASP A 3 -14.75 -17.18 -0.95
C ASP A 3 -14.17 -16.24 0.11
N ALA A 4 -14.88 -15.94 1.21
CA ALA A 4 -14.43 -14.97 2.22
C ALA A 4 -13.04 -15.27 2.82
N ASP A 5 -12.61 -16.53 2.72
CA ASP A 5 -11.26 -16.98 3.09
C ASP A 5 -10.20 -16.49 2.10
N GLU A 6 -10.49 -16.46 0.80
CA GLU A 6 -9.57 -15.96 -0.25
C GLU A 6 -9.27 -14.48 -0.04
N ASP A 7 -10.30 -13.65 0.16
CA ASP A 7 -10.13 -12.22 0.45
C ASP A 7 -9.29 -11.98 1.71
N THR A 8 -9.48 -12.81 2.74
CA THR A 8 -8.71 -12.73 4.00
C THR A 8 -7.25 -13.11 3.78
N ILE A 9 -6.99 -14.16 3.00
CA ILE A 9 -5.65 -14.62 2.65
C ILE A 9 -4.92 -13.59 1.80
N GLU A 10 -5.58 -13.00 0.80
CA GLU A 10 -5.00 -11.97 -0.06
C GLU A 10 -4.56 -10.74 0.74
N ARG A 11 -5.42 -10.27 1.65
CA ARG A 11 -5.10 -9.13 2.53
C ARG A 11 -3.91 -9.40 3.43
N GLU A 12 -3.87 -10.56 4.08
CA GLU A 12 -2.76 -10.93 4.97
C GLU A 12 -1.47 -11.17 4.16
N THR A 13 -1.58 -11.70 2.95
CA THR A 13 -0.45 -11.85 2.03
C THR A 13 0.11 -10.48 1.61
N ALA A 14 -0.75 -9.56 1.18
CA ALA A 14 -0.36 -8.20 0.80
C ALA A 14 0.31 -7.46 1.97
N ARG A 15 -0.23 -7.58 3.18
CA ARG A 15 0.36 -7.00 4.40
C ARG A 15 1.75 -7.56 4.73
N ARG A 16 1.99 -8.84 4.46
CA ARG A 16 3.30 -9.49 4.70
C ARG A 16 4.32 -9.15 3.62
N LEU A 17 3.88 -9.01 2.37
CA LEU A 17 4.74 -8.63 1.25
C LEU A 17 5.12 -7.15 1.29
N ILE A 18 4.18 -6.29 1.70
CA ILE A 18 4.34 -4.85 1.77
C ILE A 18 4.21 -4.41 3.23
N THR A 19 5.35 -4.36 3.91
CA THR A 19 5.42 -3.92 5.30
C THR A 19 5.22 -2.39 5.40
N LEU A 20 4.76 -1.93 6.56
CA LEU A 20 4.58 -0.49 6.79
C LEU A 20 5.87 0.34 6.60
N PRO A 21 7.06 -0.09 7.06
CA PRO A 21 8.30 0.64 6.78
C PRO A 21 8.58 0.80 5.27
N GLN A 22 8.29 -0.22 4.47
CA GLN A 22 8.45 -0.14 3.00
C GLN A 22 7.49 0.88 2.39
N LEU A 23 6.24 0.97 2.87
CA LEU A 23 5.31 2.01 2.43
C LEU A 23 5.80 3.41 2.81
N VAL A 24 6.28 3.58 4.04
CA VAL A 24 6.83 4.86 4.49
C VAL A 24 8.01 5.29 3.62
N ASP A 25 8.95 4.38 3.34
CA ASP A 25 10.10 4.68 2.50
C ASP A 25 9.67 4.98 1.05
N ALA A 26 8.71 4.22 0.51
CA ALA A 26 8.13 4.49 -0.82
C ALA A 26 7.48 5.88 -0.89
N PHE A 27 6.65 6.25 0.09
CA PHE A 27 5.99 7.57 0.11
C PHE A 27 6.96 8.72 0.38
N ARG A 28 8.06 8.50 1.12
CA ARG A 28 9.13 9.50 1.23
C ARG A 28 9.80 9.79 -0.11
N TRP A 29 9.90 8.78 -0.97
CA TRP A 29 10.56 8.89 -2.27
C TRP A 29 9.64 9.40 -3.37
N LEU A 30 8.45 8.81 -3.49
CA LEU A 30 7.52 9.06 -4.59
C LEU A 30 6.48 10.14 -4.26
N ARG A 31 6.18 10.34 -2.98
CA ARG A 31 5.15 11.26 -2.44
C ARG A 31 3.73 10.91 -2.86
N HIS A 32 3.40 11.13 -4.12
CA HIS A 32 2.06 10.96 -4.69
C HIS A 32 2.06 9.98 -5.86
N PRO A 33 2.55 8.72 -5.69
CA PRO A 33 2.61 7.77 -6.79
C PRO A 33 1.22 7.33 -7.25
N SER A 34 1.12 7.05 -8.55
CA SER A 34 0.09 6.18 -9.08
C SER A 34 0.30 4.74 -8.58
N LEU A 35 -0.76 3.93 -8.63
CA LEU A 35 -0.70 2.53 -8.23
C LEU A 35 0.36 1.73 -9.00
N PRO A 36 0.51 1.87 -10.34
CA PRO A 36 1.57 1.18 -11.07
C PRO A 36 2.98 1.59 -10.64
N GLU A 37 3.22 2.88 -10.40
CA GLU A 37 4.52 3.37 -9.93
C GLU A 37 4.85 2.83 -8.52
N LEU A 38 3.85 2.75 -7.65
CA LEU A 38 4.00 2.18 -6.31
C LEU A 38 4.33 0.68 -6.40
N ALA A 39 3.63 -0.06 -7.25
CA ALA A 39 3.86 -1.49 -7.45
C ALA A 39 5.26 -1.77 -8.02
N GLU A 40 5.68 -0.99 -9.03
CA GLU A 40 7.03 -1.05 -9.61
C GLU A 40 8.10 -0.76 -8.55
N HIS A 41 7.92 0.30 -7.74
CA HIS A 41 8.88 0.67 -6.70
C HIS A 41 9.00 -0.39 -5.59
N LEU A 42 7.89 -1.04 -5.23
CA LEU A 42 7.84 -2.07 -4.20
C LEU A 42 8.18 -3.48 -4.72
N TRP A 43 8.40 -3.64 -6.03
CA TRP A 43 8.69 -4.92 -6.68
C TRP A 43 7.59 -5.96 -6.46
N VAL A 44 6.34 -5.53 -6.54
CA VAL A 44 5.14 -6.36 -6.42
C VAL A 44 4.24 -6.16 -7.65
N ASP A 45 3.24 -7.02 -7.81
CA ASP A 45 2.19 -6.78 -8.79
C ASP A 45 1.19 -5.70 -8.32
N GLU A 46 0.47 -5.10 -9.28
CA GLU A 46 -0.52 -4.06 -9.01
C GLU A 46 -1.67 -4.52 -8.10
N GLN A 47 -2.07 -5.80 -8.19
CA GLN A 47 -3.15 -6.34 -7.35
C GLN A 47 -2.73 -6.43 -5.89
N THR A 48 -1.49 -6.84 -5.62
CA THR A 48 -0.91 -6.87 -4.28
C THR A 48 -0.78 -5.45 -3.71
N ALA A 49 -0.30 -4.49 -4.49
CA ALA A 49 -0.24 -3.08 -4.09
C ALA A 49 -1.64 -2.51 -3.82
N TRP A 50 -2.60 -2.76 -4.69
CA TRP A 50 -3.98 -2.29 -4.55
C TRP A 50 -4.62 -2.85 -3.30
N THR A 51 -4.51 -4.17 -3.09
CA THR A 51 -5.05 -4.85 -1.91
C THR A 51 -4.47 -4.26 -0.63
N ARG A 52 -3.16 -3.96 -0.63
CA ARG A 52 -2.51 -3.33 0.53
C ARG A 52 -3.06 -1.95 0.81
N MET A 53 -3.14 -1.09 -0.21
CA MET A 53 -3.54 0.30 -0.08
C MET A 53 -5.03 0.47 0.27
N GLN A 54 -5.90 -0.42 -0.22
CA GLN A 54 -7.32 -0.45 0.13
C GLN A 54 -7.59 -0.89 1.57
N HIS A 55 -6.65 -1.60 2.19
CA HIS A 55 -6.82 -2.22 3.52
C HIS A 55 -5.83 -1.72 4.56
N LEU A 56 -5.25 -0.53 4.37
CA LEU A 56 -4.49 0.13 5.42
C LEU A 56 -5.38 0.37 6.64
N ASP A 57 -4.91 -0.06 7.81
CA ASP A 57 -5.62 0.24 9.04
C ASP A 57 -5.38 1.70 9.50
N PRO A 58 -6.25 2.28 10.34
CA PRO A 58 -6.13 3.68 10.74
C PRO A 58 -4.82 4.03 11.47
N ILE A 59 -4.18 3.08 12.14
CA ILE A 59 -2.89 3.31 12.81
C ILE A 59 -1.79 3.39 11.76
N GLU A 60 -1.80 2.49 10.78
CA GLU A 60 -0.85 2.51 9.65
C GLU A 60 -0.93 3.82 8.86
N VAL A 61 -2.16 4.30 8.60
CA VAL A 61 -2.40 5.61 7.95
C VAL A 61 -1.78 6.75 8.75
N ALA A 62 -2.01 6.77 10.07
CA ALA A 62 -1.46 7.81 10.95
C ALA A 62 0.08 7.75 11.03
N GLU A 63 0.67 6.56 10.99
CA GLU A 63 2.12 6.38 10.97
C GLU A 63 2.74 6.86 9.65
N ILE A 64 2.10 6.58 8.50
CA ILE A 64 2.54 7.11 7.20
C ILE A 64 2.44 8.64 7.22
N GLU A 65 1.30 9.19 7.64
CA GLU A 65 1.07 10.63 7.71
C GLU A 65 2.10 11.34 8.59
N ALA A 66 2.38 10.79 9.78
CA ALA A 66 3.40 11.33 10.66
C ALA A 66 4.81 11.25 10.05
N ALA A 67 5.13 10.15 9.35
CA ALA A 67 6.45 9.90 8.78
C ALA A 67 6.74 10.69 7.49
N THR A 68 5.70 11.19 6.82
CA THR A 68 5.77 12.00 5.59
C THR A 68 5.39 13.47 5.82
N GLU A 69 5.16 13.87 7.08
CA GLU A 69 4.72 15.22 7.46
C GLU A 69 3.39 15.63 6.77
N GLY A 70 2.53 14.65 6.52
CA GLY A 70 1.27 14.83 5.80
C GLY A 70 1.40 14.89 4.28
N ASP A 71 2.62 14.85 3.72
CA ASP A 71 2.82 14.94 2.28
C ASP A 71 2.92 13.57 1.61
N TRP A 72 1.77 12.89 1.58
CA TRP A 72 1.61 11.61 0.91
C TRP A 72 0.20 11.49 0.32
N SER A 73 0.11 10.81 -0.82
CA SER A 73 -1.16 10.31 -1.34
C SER A 73 -0.87 9.20 -2.35
N TRP A 74 -1.91 8.59 -2.89
CA TRP A 74 -1.79 7.66 -3.99
C TRP A 74 -3.05 7.73 -4.85
N SER A 75 -2.94 7.36 -6.13
CA SER A 75 -4.07 7.25 -7.04
C SER A 75 -4.13 5.88 -7.69
N ASP A 76 -5.33 5.37 -7.92
CA ASP A 76 -5.59 4.21 -8.78
C ASP A 76 -5.55 4.56 -10.27
N VAL A 77 -5.52 5.87 -10.58
CA VAL A 77 -5.35 6.40 -11.93
C VAL A 77 -3.86 6.58 -12.23
N ALA A 78 -3.42 6.03 -13.36
CA ALA A 78 -2.11 6.27 -13.95
C ALA A 78 -2.02 7.65 -14.62
#